data_AF-A0A3L7XJ00-F1
#
_entry.id   AF-A0A3L7XJ00-F1
#
_cell.length_a   1.000
_cell.length_b   1.000
_cell.length_c   1.000
_cell.angle_alpha   90.00
_cell.angle_beta   90.00
_cell.angle_gamma   90.00
#
_symmetry.space_group_name_H-M   'P 1'
#
loop_
_entity.id
_entity.type
_entity.pdbx_description
1 polymer ?
#
loop_
_entity_poly.entity_id
_entity_poly.type
_entity_poly.pdbx_seq_one_letter_code
_entity_poly.pdbx_strand_id
1 'polypeptide(L)'
;MQNKLAALLLSLILTAFACSSTAEAADVFPPGSTGYDISWPQCTVPLPSMPYAFWIIGATGGKAFNHNPCLAGQYAWALISGRQPSLYMNLKSPVGSNAEEALTGPRGACQPNDESCKAYNFGYKTAQDAVAYANSQRATAASWWLDIETMSSWSTNTSMNALVIRGSIDYLKAQGATVGIYSSQSQWVEIAGDYSPGLPVWVTTAPNAAAAASFCTRTFAGGQVLLVQYIIGLFDVNYACTEADRTAVVSSAPTGPVGSLALVATDGDCLNIRPQPGFTVSASTCFAAGTQVTLLDGSIVAEGFRWQRVSAGSTTGWVAGTYLKSIVAGSVPIPAATHPPPPTGTFAGTPAFGSTGQAFTVFTGGNVDQLETAAQNLGATGVWAQDGRGAYQLLIVRGPAFANAAFRSAFPAGFTGATSLTLKR
;
A
#
# COMPACT_ATOMS: atom_id res chain seq x y z
N MET A 1 13.52 -75.75 -35.60
CA MET A 1 12.26 -75.14 -36.08
C MET A 1 11.64 -74.38 -34.92
N GLN A 2 11.44 -73.06 -35.10
CA GLN A 2 10.37 -72.21 -34.53
C GLN A 2 10.19 -72.16 -32.99
N ASN A 3 10.58 -71.05 -32.35
CA ASN A 3 9.71 -69.92 -31.91
C ASN A 3 8.92 -70.25 -30.62
N LYS A 4 8.91 -69.51 -29.50
CA LYS A 4 9.11 -68.08 -29.19
C LYS A 4 8.96 -67.87 -27.65
N LEU A 5 9.36 -66.68 -27.17
CA LEU A 5 8.86 -65.92 -25.98
C LEU A 5 9.31 -66.44 -24.58
N ALA A 6 9.72 -65.61 -23.61
CA ALA A 6 9.94 -64.17 -23.53
C ALA A 6 10.84 -63.90 -22.30
N ALA A 7 11.86 -63.06 -22.45
CA ALA A 7 12.64 -62.55 -21.33
C ALA A 7 11.88 -61.39 -20.67
N LEU A 8 11.52 -61.53 -19.40
CA LEU A 8 11.06 -60.44 -18.56
C LEU A 8 12.29 -59.63 -18.10
N LEU A 9 12.56 -58.52 -18.76
CA LEU A 9 13.40 -57.45 -18.21
C LEU A 9 12.46 -56.27 -17.94
N LEU A 10 12.11 -56.11 -16.67
CA LEU A 10 11.31 -55.01 -16.17
C LEU A 10 12.18 -53.76 -16.18
N SER A 11 12.14 -53.01 -17.27
CA SER A 11 12.74 -51.67 -17.35
C SER A 11 11.91 -50.73 -16.48
N LEU A 12 12.32 -50.55 -15.21
CA LEU A 12 11.78 -49.53 -14.34
C LEU A 12 12.31 -48.17 -14.80
N ILE A 13 11.64 -47.56 -15.78
CA ILE A 13 11.85 -46.16 -16.14
C ILE A 13 11.27 -45.36 -14.98
N LEU A 14 12.12 -45.04 -13.99
CA LEU A 14 11.84 -43.98 -13.04
C LEU A 14 11.96 -42.66 -13.82
N THR A 15 10.89 -42.21 -14.46
CA THR A 15 10.75 -40.80 -14.82
C THR A 15 10.68 -40.04 -13.50
N ALA A 16 11.83 -39.60 -13.01
CA ALA A 16 11.90 -38.52 -12.05
C ALA A 16 11.31 -37.30 -12.74
N PHE A 17 10.00 -37.11 -12.60
CA PHE A 17 9.44 -35.76 -12.59
C PHE A 17 10.09 -35.07 -11.39
N ALA A 18 11.27 -34.51 -11.62
CA ALA A 18 11.74 -33.39 -10.84
C ALA A 18 10.71 -32.30 -11.09
N CYS A 19 9.65 -32.30 -10.28
CA CYS A 19 8.93 -31.08 -9.98
C CYS A 19 10.01 -30.20 -9.36
N SER A 20 10.64 -29.37 -10.18
CA SER A 20 11.41 -28.24 -9.69
C SER A 20 10.41 -27.43 -8.89
N SER A 21 10.32 -27.71 -7.59
CA SER A 21 9.79 -26.78 -6.64
C SER A 21 10.72 -25.58 -6.74
N THR A 22 10.38 -24.64 -7.62
CA THR A 22 10.72 -23.26 -7.39
C THR A 22 10.32 -23.01 -5.95
N ALA A 23 11.31 -22.87 -5.07
CA ALA A 23 11.06 -22.37 -3.73
C ALA A 23 10.50 -20.97 -3.95
N GLU A 24 9.18 -20.89 -4.11
CA GLU A 24 8.49 -19.65 -4.29
C GLU A 24 8.76 -18.86 -3.01
N ALA A 25 9.16 -17.60 -3.18
CA ALA A 25 9.26 -16.61 -2.12
C ALA A 25 7.86 -16.25 -1.56
N ALA A 26 7.01 -17.26 -1.34
CA ALA A 26 5.58 -17.13 -1.11
C ALA A 26 5.19 -16.87 0.36
N ASP A 27 6.13 -16.80 1.31
CA ASP A 27 5.74 -16.77 2.73
C ASP A 27 6.47 -15.75 3.63
N VAL A 28 7.11 -14.71 3.07
CA VAL A 28 7.63 -13.59 3.90
C VAL A 28 6.49 -12.67 4.34
N PHE A 29 5.51 -12.45 3.46
CA PHE A 29 4.40 -11.51 3.67
C PHE A 29 3.07 -12.20 3.36
N PRO A 30 2.29 -12.63 4.39
CA PRO A 30 1.00 -13.27 4.14
C PRO A 30 0.08 -12.35 3.34
N PRO A 31 -0.50 -12.80 2.21
CA PRO A 31 -1.39 -11.98 1.40
C PRO A 31 -2.56 -11.41 2.21
N GLY A 32 -2.86 -10.12 2.03
CA GLY A 32 -3.95 -9.41 2.73
C GLY A 32 -3.65 -9.05 4.18
N SER A 33 -2.45 -9.39 4.70
CA SER A 33 -2.06 -9.06 6.06
C SER A 33 -1.37 -7.70 6.18
N THR A 34 -1.18 -7.24 7.42
CA THR A 34 -0.43 -6.03 7.73
C THR A 34 0.81 -6.32 8.56
N GLY A 35 1.86 -5.54 8.33
CA GLY A 35 3.12 -5.57 9.06
C GLY A 35 3.63 -4.16 9.32
N TYR A 36 4.77 -4.06 10.00
CA TYR A 36 5.42 -2.77 10.27
C TYR A 36 6.81 -2.75 9.68
N ASP A 37 7.22 -1.56 9.26
CA ASP A 37 8.63 -1.24 9.17
C ASP A 37 9.04 -0.33 10.33
N ILE A 38 10.19 -0.64 10.95
CA ILE A 38 10.69 0.02 12.16
C ILE A 38 12.16 0.35 11.98
N SER A 39 12.59 1.54 12.41
CA SER A 39 13.96 2.00 12.20
C SER A 39 14.41 3.01 13.25
N TRP A 40 15.52 3.69 12.98
CA TRP A 40 16.18 4.62 13.89
C TRP A 40 15.29 5.71 14.51
N PRO A 41 14.22 6.25 13.87
CA PRO A 41 13.36 7.24 14.53
C PRO A 41 12.62 6.65 15.74
N GLN A 42 12.43 5.32 15.75
CA GLN A 42 11.75 4.61 16.82
C GLN A 42 12.72 4.03 17.88
N CYS A 43 14.00 4.44 17.93
CA CYS A 43 14.93 3.89 18.93
C CYS A 43 14.52 4.16 20.39
N THR A 44 13.80 5.24 20.66
CA THR A 44 13.43 5.67 22.03
C THR A 44 11.95 5.56 22.33
N VAL A 45 11.15 5.04 21.38
CA VAL A 45 9.70 4.90 21.54
C VAL A 45 9.33 3.45 21.84
N PRO A 46 8.29 3.20 22.65
CA PRO A 46 7.76 1.85 22.81
C PRO A 46 7.33 1.28 21.46
N LEU A 47 7.82 0.10 21.10
CA LEU A 47 7.46 -0.56 19.85
C LEU A 47 6.04 -1.16 19.93
N PRO A 48 5.31 -1.26 18.80
CA PRO A 48 3.94 -1.76 18.79
C PRO A 48 3.81 -3.18 19.38
N SER A 49 2.72 -3.44 20.09
CA SER A 49 2.37 -4.79 20.52
C SER A 49 1.71 -5.57 19.36
N MET A 50 1.84 -6.90 19.39
CA MET A 50 1.11 -7.84 18.52
C MET A 50 -0.40 -7.53 18.46
N PRO A 51 -1.11 -7.87 17.36
CA PRO A 51 -0.72 -8.84 16.33
C PRO A 51 -0.50 -8.23 14.94
N TYR A 52 0.75 -8.18 14.49
CA TYR A 52 1.08 -7.90 13.09
C TYR A 52 1.79 -9.11 12.48
N ALA A 53 1.59 -9.32 11.17
CA ALA A 53 1.91 -10.58 10.51
C ALA A 53 3.37 -10.70 10.06
N PHE A 54 4.06 -9.57 9.86
CA PHE A 54 5.44 -9.51 9.40
C PHE A 54 6.11 -8.20 9.81
N TRP A 55 7.43 -8.15 9.67
CA TRP A 55 8.26 -7.02 10.08
C TRP A 55 9.38 -6.74 9.08
N ILE A 56 9.72 -5.47 8.95
CA ILE A 56 10.85 -4.97 8.18
C ILE A 56 11.67 -4.06 9.09
N ILE A 57 12.97 -4.28 9.23
CA ILE A 57 13.80 -3.45 10.12
C ILE A 57 14.83 -2.69 9.30
N GLY A 58 14.97 -1.38 9.55
CA GLY A 58 15.98 -0.56 8.89
C GLY A 58 17.38 -0.91 9.39
N ALA A 59 18.26 -1.36 8.50
CA ALA A 59 19.68 -1.56 8.83
C ALA A 59 20.45 -0.24 8.92
N THR A 60 20.00 0.76 8.16
CA THR A 60 20.60 2.10 8.09
C THR A 60 19.81 3.13 8.89
N GLY A 61 20.50 4.14 9.41
CA GLY A 61 19.96 5.29 10.14
C GLY A 61 19.42 6.38 9.20
N GLY A 62 18.67 6.02 8.16
CA GLY A 62 18.05 6.95 7.21
C GLY A 62 18.96 7.45 6.09
N LYS A 63 20.22 7.00 6.01
CA LYS A 63 21.19 7.35 4.95
C LYS A 63 22.15 6.20 4.71
N ALA A 64 22.65 6.07 3.47
CA ALA A 64 23.76 5.16 3.14
C ALA A 64 24.96 5.38 4.08
N PHE A 65 25.62 4.30 4.51
CA PHE A 65 26.75 4.30 5.46
C PHE A 65 26.47 4.91 6.84
N ASN A 66 25.21 5.24 7.15
CA ASN A 66 24.80 5.56 8.51
C ASN A 66 24.11 4.34 9.11
N HIS A 67 24.61 3.83 10.23
CA HIS A 67 24.10 2.61 10.85
C HIS A 67 22.93 2.91 11.78
N ASN A 68 21.89 2.05 11.80
CA ASN A 68 20.79 2.17 12.76
C ASN A 68 21.24 1.68 14.14
N PRO A 69 21.46 2.56 15.14
CA PRO A 69 22.06 2.18 16.42
C PRO A 69 21.18 1.25 17.27
N CYS A 70 19.89 1.13 16.97
CA CYS A 70 18.96 0.26 17.68
C CYS A 70 18.58 -1.01 16.89
N LEU A 71 19.26 -1.31 15.77
CA LEU A 71 18.99 -2.47 14.92
C LEU A 71 18.90 -3.78 15.71
N ALA A 72 19.86 -4.05 16.60
CA ALA A 72 19.88 -5.30 17.37
C ALA A 72 18.61 -5.48 18.22
N GLY A 73 18.17 -4.42 18.91
CA GLY A 73 16.97 -4.45 19.77
C GLY A 73 15.69 -4.56 18.95
N GLN A 74 15.58 -3.81 17.86
CA GLN A 74 14.42 -3.84 16.97
C GLN A 74 14.29 -5.20 16.26
N TYR A 75 15.39 -5.75 15.78
CA TYR A 75 15.41 -7.07 15.16
C TYR A 75 15.03 -8.17 16.14
N ALA A 76 15.57 -8.14 17.37
CA ALA A 76 15.19 -9.09 18.42
C ALA A 76 13.71 -8.99 18.80
N TRP A 77 13.16 -7.78 18.87
CA TRP A 77 11.73 -7.57 19.09
C TRP A 77 10.88 -8.19 17.98
N ALA A 78 11.23 -7.98 16.71
CA ALA A 78 10.50 -8.54 15.57
C ALA A 78 10.54 -10.08 15.56
N LEU A 79 11.68 -10.67 15.94
CA LEU A 79 11.86 -12.12 16.01
C LEU A 79 10.96 -12.81 17.04
N ILE A 80 10.41 -12.10 18.04
CA ILE A 80 9.49 -12.69 19.03
C ILE A 80 8.25 -13.29 18.35
N SER A 81 7.88 -12.77 17.18
CA SER A 81 6.79 -13.33 16.36
C SER A 81 7.07 -14.74 15.79
N GLY A 82 8.31 -15.24 15.90
CA GLY A 82 8.74 -16.52 15.33
C GLY A 82 9.02 -16.47 13.83
N ARG A 83 8.92 -15.30 13.19
CA ARG A 83 9.23 -15.09 11.77
C ARG A 83 10.46 -14.21 11.63
N GLN A 84 11.38 -14.60 10.74
CA GLN A 84 12.55 -13.80 10.44
C GLN A 84 12.10 -12.51 9.74
N PRO A 85 12.45 -11.31 10.26
CA PRO A 85 12.10 -10.06 9.61
C PRO A 85 12.98 -9.83 8.37
N SER A 86 12.44 -9.11 7.39
CA SER A 86 13.25 -8.57 6.30
C SER A 86 14.00 -7.31 6.76
N LEU A 87 15.04 -6.91 6.03
CA LEU A 87 15.79 -5.68 6.30
C LEU A 87 15.64 -4.69 5.16
N TYR A 88 15.81 -3.39 5.45
CA TYR A 88 15.96 -2.38 4.40
C TYR A 88 17.21 -1.52 4.61
N MET A 89 17.68 -0.90 3.53
CA MET A 89 18.82 0.02 3.54
C MET A 89 18.57 1.23 2.65
N ASN A 90 18.99 2.40 3.10
CA ASN A 90 18.95 3.66 2.34
C ASN A 90 20.14 3.74 1.39
N LEU A 91 19.89 4.24 0.18
CA LEU A 91 20.93 4.49 -0.82
C LEU A 91 21.03 5.98 -1.13
N LYS A 92 22.15 6.37 -1.75
CA LYS A 92 22.37 7.69 -2.32
C LYS A 92 23.42 7.62 -3.43
N SER A 93 23.59 8.69 -4.19
CA SER A 93 24.72 8.83 -5.11
C SER A 93 26.05 9.06 -4.37
N PRO A 94 27.21 8.81 -5.03
CA PRO A 94 28.53 9.07 -4.45
C PRO A 94 28.84 10.57 -4.38
N VAL A 95 28.12 11.27 -3.50
CA VAL A 95 28.23 12.72 -3.27
C VAL A 95 28.34 13.03 -1.77
N GLY A 96 29.12 14.06 -1.46
CA GLY A 96 29.40 14.48 -0.08
C GLY A 96 30.17 13.43 0.69
N SER A 97 29.81 13.22 1.97
CA SER A 97 30.43 12.24 2.84
C SER A 97 30.42 10.83 2.24
N ASN A 98 31.49 10.08 2.46
CA ASN A 98 31.67 8.70 1.99
C ASN A 98 31.80 8.54 0.47
N ALA A 99 31.77 9.62 -0.33
CA ALA A 99 31.92 9.52 -1.79
C ALA A 99 33.22 8.82 -2.22
N GLU A 100 34.26 8.88 -1.39
CA GLU A 100 35.52 8.15 -1.54
C GLU A 100 35.34 6.63 -1.59
N GLU A 101 34.26 6.08 -1.03
CA GLU A 101 33.95 4.66 -1.14
C GLU A 101 33.76 4.23 -2.59
N ALA A 102 33.36 5.14 -3.47
CA ALA A 102 33.19 4.87 -4.90
C ALA A 102 34.50 4.51 -5.63
N LEU A 103 35.66 4.85 -5.07
CA LEU A 103 36.94 4.81 -5.80
C LEU A 103 37.42 3.39 -6.11
N THR A 104 37.00 2.39 -5.34
CA THR A 104 37.41 1.00 -5.50
C THR A 104 36.23 0.07 -5.27
N GLY A 105 36.22 -1.09 -5.92
CA GLY A 105 35.15 -2.06 -5.80
C GLY A 105 35.22 -3.13 -6.90
N PRO A 106 34.12 -3.85 -7.19
CA PRO A 106 34.12 -4.92 -8.18
C PRO A 106 34.43 -4.48 -9.61
N ARG A 107 34.28 -3.19 -9.96
CA ARG A 107 34.74 -2.64 -11.24
C ARG A 107 36.20 -2.18 -11.23
N GLY A 108 36.96 -2.54 -10.20
CA GLY A 108 38.35 -2.14 -10.02
C GLY A 108 38.49 -0.74 -9.43
N ALA A 109 39.67 -0.15 -9.59
CA ALA A 109 39.97 1.21 -9.20
C ALA A 109 39.48 2.19 -10.28
N CYS A 110 38.55 3.08 -9.90
CA CYS A 110 37.93 4.00 -10.83
C CYS A 110 38.82 5.19 -11.14
N GLN A 111 38.88 5.58 -12.42
CA GLN A 111 39.57 6.79 -12.82
C GLN A 111 38.85 8.04 -12.28
N PRO A 112 39.55 9.17 -12.08
CA PRO A 112 38.96 10.38 -11.52
C PRO A 112 37.70 10.90 -12.24
N ASN A 113 37.57 10.66 -13.54
CA ASN A 113 36.43 11.09 -14.37
C ASN A 113 35.48 9.93 -14.76
N ASP A 114 35.69 8.71 -14.25
CA ASP A 114 34.80 7.57 -14.54
C ASP A 114 33.65 7.51 -13.54
N GLU A 115 32.62 8.32 -13.79
CA GLU A 115 31.40 8.37 -12.97
C GLU A 115 30.66 7.02 -12.95
N SER A 116 30.71 6.27 -14.05
CA SER A 116 30.01 5.00 -14.19
C SER A 116 30.61 3.90 -13.31
N CYS A 117 31.94 3.84 -13.23
CA CYS A 117 32.65 2.95 -12.33
C CYS A 117 32.36 3.32 -10.87
N LYS A 118 32.47 4.61 -10.55
CA LYS A 118 32.24 5.14 -9.20
C LYS A 118 30.83 4.85 -8.71
N ALA A 119 29.82 5.15 -9.51
CA ALA A 119 28.42 4.91 -9.17
C ALA A 119 28.17 3.43 -8.81
N TYR A 120 28.62 2.52 -9.66
CA TYR A 120 28.43 1.09 -9.41
C TYR A 120 29.17 0.60 -8.16
N ASN A 121 30.46 0.95 -8.01
CA ASN A 121 31.27 0.55 -6.86
C ASN A 121 30.68 1.08 -5.55
N PHE A 122 30.20 2.33 -5.55
CA PHE A 122 29.58 2.95 -4.38
C PHE A 122 28.33 2.20 -3.93
N GLY A 123 27.44 1.87 -4.87
CA GLY A 123 26.24 1.07 -4.57
C GLY A 123 26.59 -0.28 -3.98
N TYR A 124 27.51 -1.00 -4.62
CA TYR A 124 27.98 -2.30 -4.13
C TYR A 124 28.52 -2.22 -2.70
N LYS A 125 29.34 -1.22 -2.40
CA LYS A 125 29.89 -0.99 -1.06
C LYS A 125 28.85 -0.53 -0.04
N THR A 126 27.84 0.23 -0.46
CA THR A 126 26.74 0.63 0.41
C THR A 126 26.00 -0.61 0.94
N ALA A 127 25.71 -1.57 0.05
CA ALA A 127 25.07 -2.83 0.45
C ALA A 127 26.01 -3.72 1.27
N GLN A 128 27.30 -3.74 0.92
CA GLN A 128 28.32 -4.45 1.69
C GLN A 128 28.41 -3.96 3.14
N ASP A 129 28.46 -2.65 3.34
CA ASP A 129 28.48 -2.02 4.65
C ASP A 129 27.22 -2.34 5.45
N ALA A 130 26.03 -2.16 4.87
CA ALA A 130 24.76 -2.43 5.54
C ALA A 130 24.62 -3.91 5.98
N VAL A 131 25.01 -4.85 5.12
CA VAL A 131 24.99 -6.29 5.46
C VAL A 131 26.04 -6.62 6.53
N ALA A 132 27.25 -6.07 6.42
CA ALA A 132 28.29 -6.27 7.43
C ALA A 132 27.85 -5.74 8.80
N TYR A 133 27.24 -4.55 8.84
CA TYR A 133 26.67 -3.98 10.05
C TYR A 133 25.56 -4.86 10.62
N ALA A 134 24.58 -5.26 9.81
CA ALA A 134 23.48 -6.11 10.27
C ALA A 134 23.98 -7.43 10.86
N ASN A 135 24.95 -8.08 10.21
CA ASN A 135 25.59 -9.30 10.72
C ASN A 135 26.30 -9.05 12.07
N SER A 136 26.98 -7.91 12.24
CA SER A 136 27.60 -7.54 13.52
C SER A 136 26.58 -7.39 14.66
N GLN A 137 25.34 -7.04 14.32
CA GLN A 137 24.21 -6.89 15.24
C GLN A 137 23.40 -8.19 15.41
N ARG A 138 23.84 -9.31 14.81
CA ARG A 138 23.10 -10.59 14.74
C ARG A 138 21.72 -10.45 14.06
N ALA A 139 21.56 -9.43 13.22
CA ALA A 139 20.38 -9.22 12.40
C ALA A 139 20.63 -9.83 11.01
N THR A 140 20.06 -11.01 10.74
CA THR A 140 20.20 -11.70 9.45
C THR A 140 18.88 -11.67 8.68
N ALA A 141 18.93 -11.51 7.36
CA ALA A 141 17.69 -11.53 6.57
C ALA A 141 17.93 -12.15 5.19
N ALA A 142 17.01 -13.02 4.79
CA ALA A 142 16.95 -13.56 3.43
C ALA A 142 16.36 -12.56 2.41
N SER A 143 15.68 -11.51 2.89
CA SER A 143 15.04 -10.48 2.05
C SER A 143 15.51 -9.09 2.44
N TRP A 144 15.92 -8.32 1.44
CA TRP A 144 16.40 -6.94 1.57
C TRP A 144 15.63 -5.98 0.67
N TRP A 145 15.26 -4.83 1.21
CA TRP A 145 14.63 -3.73 0.48
C TRP A 145 15.63 -2.58 0.28
N LEU A 146 15.74 -2.11 -0.96
CA LEU A 146 16.48 -0.89 -1.27
C LEU A 146 15.53 0.30 -1.16
N ASP A 147 15.79 1.17 -0.19
CA ASP A 147 15.02 2.39 0.04
C ASP A 147 15.55 3.51 -0.87
N ILE A 148 14.74 3.85 -1.89
CA ILE A 148 15.04 4.78 -2.97
C ILE A 148 14.06 5.95 -2.93
N GLU A 149 14.46 7.01 -2.22
CA GLU A 149 13.62 8.18 -1.98
C GLU A 149 14.34 9.50 -2.27
N THR A 150 13.57 10.55 -2.57
CA THR A 150 14.07 11.90 -2.89
C THR A 150 14.57 12.65 -1.67
N MET A 151 14.32 12.14 -0.46
CA MET A 151 14.94 12.65 0.77
C MET A 151 16.43 12.31 0.89
N SER A 152 16.95 11.42 0.03
CA SER A 152 18.37 11.11 -0.10
C SER A 152 19.07 11.95 -1.16
N SER A 153 20.41 11.99 -1.13
CA SER A 153 21.20 12.78 -2.08
C SER A 153 21.45 12.01 -3.38
N TRP A 154 20.69 12.35 -4.42
CA TRP A 154 20.82 11.75 -5.75
C TRP A 154 21.45 12.69 -6.77
N SER A 155 22.19 12.12 -7.73
CA SER A 155 22.66 12.85 -8.92
C SER A 155 21.47 13.19 -9.80
N THR A 156 21.55 14.27 -10.56
CA THR A 156 20.56 14.56 -11.61
C THR A 156 20.70 13.62 -12.81
N ASN A 157 21.80 12.89 -12.92
CA ASN A 157 22.02 11.87 -13.95
C ASN A 157 21.42 10.52 -13.50
N THR A 158 20.20 10.24 -13.93
CA THR A 158 19.45 9.02 -13.61
C THR A 158 20.17 7.74 -14.02
N SER A 159 20.97 7.77 -15.09
CA SER A 159 21.77 6.62 -15.52
C SER A 159 22.88 6.26 -14.51
N MET A 160 23.45 7.26 -13.82
CA MET A 160 24.42 7.00 -12.74
C MET A 160 23.72 6.46 -11.50
N ASN A 161 22.55 6.98 -11.16
CA ASN A 161 21.77 6.46 -10.03
C ASN A 161 21.35 5.00 -10.27
N ALA A 162 20.95 4.65 -11.49
CA ALA A 162 20.66 3.27 -11.87
C ALA A 162 21.85 2.33 -11.66
N LEU A 163 23.09 2.79 -11.87
CA LEU A 163 24.30 2.02 -11.58
C LEU A 163 24.57 1.85 -10.08
N VAL A 164 24.27 2.86 -9.24
CA VAL A 164 24.31 2.73 -7.78
C VAL A 164 23.32 1.65 -7.32
N ILE A 165 22.09 1.72 -7.82
CA ILE A 165 21.04 0.75 -7.48
C ILE A 165 21.47 -0.65 -7.96
N ARG A 166 21.98 -0.78 -9.19
CA ARG A 166 22.48 -2.04 -9.73
C ARG A 166 23.61 -2.65 -8.90
N GLY A 167 24.61 -1.85 -8.52
CA GLY A 167 25.72 -2.33 -7.69
C GLY A 167 25.25 -2.92 -6.36
N SER A 168 24.25 -2.28 -5.74
CA SER A 168 23.63 -2.76 -4.50
C SER A 168 22.87 -4.08 -4.71
N ILE A 169 22.07 -4.17 -5.79
CA ILE A 169 21.35 -5.39 -6.18
C ILE A 169 22.34 -6.55 -6.38
N ASP A 170 23.42 -6.31 -7.11
CA ASP A 170 24.37 -7.35 -7.48
C ASP A 170 25.11 -7.89 -6.24
N TYR A 171 25.48 -7.03 -5.29
CA TYR A 171 26.05 -7.48 -4.01
C TYR A 171 25.06 -8.36 -3.22
N LEU A 172 23.83 -7.89 -3.01
CA LEU A 172 22.82 -8.62 -2.24
C LEU A 172 22.48 -9.98 -2.87
N LYS A 173 22.31 -10.02 -4.19
CA LYS A 173 22.12 -11.27 -4.93
C LYS A 173 23.31 -12.21 -4.80
N ALA A 174 24.54 -11.69 -4.79
CA ALA A 174 25.74 -12.50 -4.55
C ALA A 174 25.79 -13.08 -3.12
N GLN A 175 25.13 -12.45 -2.14
CA GLN A 175 24.93 -13.00 -0.79
C GLN A 175 23.74 -13.98 -0.71
N GLY A 176 23.07 -14.29 -1.83
CA GLY A 176 21.89 -15.16 -1.87
C GLY A 176 20.61 -14.50 -1.36
N ALA A 177 20.59 -13.18 -1.17
CA ALA A 177 19.41 -12.47 -0.72
C ALA A 177 18.40 -12.25 -1.87
N THR A 178 17.12 -12.30 -1.53
CA THR A 178 16.05 -11.73 -2.35
C THR A 178 16.03 -10.22 -2.18
N VAL A 179 15.84 -9.48 -3.28
CA VAL A 179 15.93 -8.02 -3.28
C VAL A 179 14.63 -7.41 -3.80
N GLY A 180 14.09 -6.45 -3.07
CA GLY A 180 12.99 -5.59 -3.49
C GLY A 180 13.36 -4.12 -3.44
N ILE A 181 12.48 -3.26 -3.97
CA ILE A 181 12.70 -1.82 -4.05
C ILE A 181 11.56 -1.08 -3.38
N TYR A 182 11.87 -0.21 -2.43
CA TYR A 182 10.93 0.71 -1.82
C TYR A 182 11.03 2.10 -2.47
N SER A 183 9.89 2.62 -2.94
CA SER A 183 9.78 3.97 -3.51
C SER A 183 8.31 4.32 -3.78
N SER A 184 8.11 5.46 -4.44
CA SER A 184 6.88 5.75 -5.22
C SER A 184 7.23 5.86 -6.68
N GLN A 185 6.25 5.72 -7.57
CA GLN A 185 6.50 5.83 -9.01
C GLN A 185 7.10 7.18 -9.42
N SER A 186 6.63 8.30 -8.83
CA SER A 186 7.18 9.62 -9.13
C SER A 186 8.63 9.75 -8.69
N GLN A 187 8.96 9.29 -7.48
CA GLN A 187 10.33 9.30 -6.97
C GLN A 187 11.24 8.39 -7.80
N TRP A 188 10.75 7.21 -8.23
CA TRP A 188 11.51 6.31 -9.09
C TRP A 188 11.87 6.95 -10.43
N VAL A 189 10.90 7.60 -11.10
CA VAL A 189 11.16 8.28 -12.37
C VAL A 189 12.16 9.43 -12.19
N GLU A 190 12.03 10.20 -11.10
CA GLU A 190 12.95 11.30 -10.78
C GLU A 190 14.39 10.79 -10.54
N ILE A 191 14.55 9.70 -9.79
CA ILE A 191 15.85 9.21 -9.34
C ILE A 191 16.49 8.28 -10.37
N ALA A 192 15.75 7.30 -10.88
CA ALA A 192 16.25 6.18 -11.66
C ALA A 192 15.77 6.19 -13.13
N GLY A 193 14.89 7.11 -13.51
CA GLY A 193 14.40 7.25 -14.87
C GLY A 193 13.63 6.02 -15.35
N ASP A 194 14.06 5.46 -16.48
CA ASP A 194 13.47 4.27 -17.12
C ASP A 194 14.10 2.95 -16.64
N TYR A 195 15.02 2.99 -15.65
CA TYR A 195 15.65 1.79 -15.14
C TYR A 195 14.60 0.81 -14.59
N SER A 196 14.64 -0.42 -15.09
CA SER A 196 13.62 -1.43 -14.84
C SER A 196 14.27 -2.79 -14.52
N PRO A 197 14.77 -2.98 -13.28
CA PRO A 197 15.40 -4.23 -12.88
C PRO A 197 14.42 -5.41 -12.70
N GLY A 198 13.11 -5.18 -12.81
CA GLY A 198 12.09 -6.23 -12.70
C GLY A 198 11.96 -6.85 -11.31
N LEU A 199 12.45 -6.16 -10.28
CA LEU A 199 12.40 -6.63 -8.89
C LEU A 199 11.05 -6.30 -8.25
N PRO A 200 10.58 -7.09 -7.26
CA PRO A 200 9.39 -6.75 -6.50
C PRO A 200 9.48 -5.36 -5.87
N VAL A 201 8.35 -4.65 -5.84
CA VAL A 201 8.30 -3.29 -5.30
C VAL A 201 7.42 -3.17 -4.06
N TRP A 202 7.86 -2.30 -3.17
CA TRP A 202 7.17 -1.84 -1.98
C TRP A 202 6.82 -0.37 -2.21
N VAL A 203 5.53 -0.09 -2.40
CA VAL A 203 5.02 1.22 -2.79
C VAL A 203 4.72 2.04 -1.55
N THR A 204 5.26 3.25 -1.45
CA THR A 204 4.83 4.25 -0.45
C THR A 204 3.63 5.06 -0.95
N THR A 205 3.15 6.01 -0.15
CA THR A 205 2.09 7.02 -0.48
C THR A 205 0.62 6.61 -0.34
N ALA A 206 0.28 5.44 0.21
CA ALA A 206 -1.14 5.20 0.50
C ALA A 206 -1.59 6.15 1.64
N PRO A 207 -2.67 6.93 1.46
CA PRO A 207 -3.08 7.94 2.43
C PRO A 207 -3.58 7.35 3.74
N ASN A 208 -4.05 6.09 3.71
CA ASN A 208 -4.58 5.36 4.85
C ASN A 208 -4.74 3.87 4.54
N ALA A 209 -5.08 3.08 5.56
CA ALA A 209 -5.30 1.64 5.46
C ALA A 209 -6.37 1.24 4.43
N ALA A 210 -7.48 1.99 4.35
CA ALA A 210 -8.59 1.68 3.44
C ALA A 210 -8.18 1.81 1.96
N ALA A 211 -7.25 2.71 1.67
CA ALA A 211 -6.73 2.92 0.32
C ALA A 211 -5.62 1.93 -0.08
N ALA A 212 -4.99 1.24 0.87
CA ALA A 212 -3.74 0.50 0.64
C ALA A 212 -3.84 -0.56 -0.48
N ALA A 213 -4.90 -1.38 -0.49
CA ALA A 213 -5.10 -2.40 -1.51
C ALA A 213 -5.19 -1.82 -2.94
N SER A 214 -5.75 -0.61 -3.10
CA SER A 214 -5.87 0.05 -4.41
C SER A 214 -4.52 0.52 -4.99
N PHE A 215 -3.45 0.53 -4.19
CA PHE A 215 -2.10 0.91 -4.62
C PHE A 215 -1.28 -0.30 -5.07
N CYS A 216 -1.78 -1.54 -4.87
CA CYS A 216 -1.11 -2.78 -5.29
C CYS A 216 -0.91 -2.92 -6.81
N THR A 217 -1.42 -1.97 -7.57
CA THR A 217 -1.31 -1.94 -9.02
C THR A 217 -0.37 -0.85 -9.52
N ARG A 218 0.04 0.07 -8.64
CA ARG A 218 0.86 1.24 -8.94
C ARG A 218 2.34 0.86 -8.95
N THR A 219 2.69 0.00 -9.90
CA THR A 219 4.06 -0.53 -10.00
C THR A 219 5.05 0.47 -10.58
N PHE A 220 6.33 0.25 -10.28
CA PHE A 220 7.49 0.94 -10.83
C PHE A 220 8.65 -0.07 -10.99
N ALA A 221 9.79 0.35 -11.53
CA ALA A 221 10.99 -0.50 -11.69
C ALA A 221 10.77 -1.82 -12.48
N GLY A 222 9.65 -1.96 -13.19
CA GLY A 222 9.24 -3.19 -13.90
C GLY A 222 8.78 -4.34 -13.01
N GLY A 223 8.60 -4.09 -11.70
CA GLY A 223 8.24 -5.10 -10.71
C GLY A 223 6.75 -5.37 -10.57
N GLN A 224 6.39 -6.25 -9.65
CA GLN A 224 5.04 -6.33 -9.08
C GLN A 224 5.02 -5.74 -7.68
N VAL A 225 3.91 -5.12 -7.28
CA VAL A 225 3.76 -4.57 -5.93
C VAL A 225 3.48 -5.69 -4.93
N LEU A 226 4.40 -5.91 -3.99
CA LEU A 226 4.21 -6.84 -2.88
C LEU A 226 3.68 -6.16 -1.64
N LEU A 227 4.12 -4.93 -1.39
CA LEU A 227 3.80 -4.18 -0.19
C LEU A 227 3.34 -2.77 -0.53
N VAL A 228 2.42 -2.23 0.27
CA VAL A 228 2.00 -0.83 0.23
C VAL A 228 2.12 -0.22 1.62
N GLN A 229 2.88 0.86 1.76
CA GLN A 229 3.05 1.59 3.02
C GLN A 229 1.98 2.68 3.19
N TYR A 230 1.49 2.82 4.41
CA TYR A 230 0.72 3.95 4.92
C TYR A 230 1.11 4.22 6.38
N ILE A 231 0.82 5.43 6.88
CA ILE A 231 1.26 5.85 8.21
C ILE A 231 0.10 5.80 9.21
N ILE A 232 0.34 5.25 10.40
CA ILE A 232 -0.54 5.39 11.56
C ILE A 232 0.27 5.96 12.73
N GLY A 233 -0.01 7.21 13.10
CA GLY A 233 0.67 7.87 14.20
C GLY A 233 2.17 8.02 13.92
N LEU A 234 3.00 7.35 14.72
CA LEU A 234 4.48 7.38 14.61
C LEU A 234 5.07 6.17 13.87
N PHE A 235 4.21 5.36 13.27
CA PHE A 235 4.62 4.07 12.74
C PHE A 235 4.17 3.88 11.30
N ASP A 236 5.06 3.24 10.56
CA ASP A 236 4.89 2.91 9.16
C ASP A 236 4.32 1.49 9.06
N VAL A 237 3.12 1.40 8.48
CA VAL A 237 2.33 0.19 8.37
C VAL A 237 2.30 -0.26 6.92
N ASN A 238 2.44 -1.56 6.70
CA ASN A 238 2.59 -2.15 5.38
C ASN A 238 1.49 -3.17 5.13
N TYR A 239 0.71 -2.96 4.08
CA TYR A 239 -0.26 -3.92 3.57
C TYR A 239 0.42 -4.86 2.56
N ALA A 240 0.27 -6.17 2.76
CA ALA A 240 0.74 -7.19 1.83
C ALA A 240 -0.29 -7.46 0.73
N CYS A 241 0.04 -7.11 -0.50
CA CYS A 241 -0.85 -7.22 -1.64
C CYS A 241 -1.21 -8.69 -1.94
N THR A 242 -2.50 -8.95 -2.16
CA THR A 242 -2.96 -10.22 -2.73
C THR A 242 -2.75 -10.27 -4.23
N GLU A 243 -2.86 -11.47 -4.83
CA GLU A 243 -2.88 -11.61 -6.29
C GLU A 243 -4.07 -10.86 -6.91
N ALA A 244 -5.22 -10.89 -6.24
CA ALA A 244 -6.40 -10.14 -6.67
C ALA A 244 -6.14 -8.62 -6.68
N ASP A 245 -5.49 -8.09 -5.64
CA ASP A 245 -5.14 -6.67 -5.57
C ASP A 245 -4.20 -6.26 -6.71
N ARG A 246 -3.20 -7.09 -7.03
CA ARG A 246 -2.24 -6.83 -8.12
C ARG A 246 -2.86 -6.87 -9.51
N THR A 247 -3.94 -7.63 -9.69
CA THR A 247 -4.62 -7.82 -10.99
C THR A 247 -5.84 -6.91 -11.16
N ALA A 248 -6.22 -6.15 -10.13
CA ALA A 248 -7.45 -5.35 -10.07
C ALA A 248 -7.55 -4.14 -11.01
N VAL A 249 -6.59 -3.85 -11.92
CA VAL A 249 -6.70 -2.72 -12.87
C VAL A 249 -7.48 -3.05 -14.14
N VAL A 250 -7.64 -4.33 -14.48
CA VAL A 250 -8.15 -4.70 -15.82
C VAL A 250 -9.68 -4.85 -15.83
N SER A 251 -10.35 -4.88 -14.68
CA SER A 251 -11.79 -5.15 -14.58
C SER A 251 -12.68 -3.93 -14.35
N SER A 252 -12.14 -2.74 -14.05
CA SER A 252 -12.98 -1.53 -14.02
C SER A 252 -13.32 -1.16 -15.46
N ALA A 253 -14.61 -1.23 -15.82
CA ALA A 253 -15.10 -0.76 -17.11
C ALA A 253 -14.76 0.74 -17.30
N PRO A 254 -14.71 1.26 -18.54
CA PRO A 254 -14.68 2.70 -18.78
C PRO A 254 -15.76 3.40 -17.94
N THR A 255 -15.44 4.57 -17.37
CA THR A 255 -16.33 5.32 -16.47
C THR A 255 -17.72 5.57 -17.09
N GLY A 256 -17.81 5.64 -18.42
CA GLY A 256 -19.04 5.77 -19.18
C GLY A 256 -18.73 5.84 -20.67
N PRO A 257 -19.75 5.89 -21.54
CA PRO A 257 -19.56 6.10 -22.97
C PRO A 257 -18.97 7.50 -23.24
N VAL A 258 -18.24 7.64 -24.34
CA VAL A 258 -17.74 8.93 -24.83
C VAL A 258 -18.92 9.89 -25.02
N GLY A 259 -18.75 11.13 -24.58
CA GLY A 259 -19.76 12.18 -24.59
C GLY A 259 -20.69 12.18 -23.36
N SER A 260 -20.64 11.15 -22.51
CA SER A 260 -21.36 11.18 -21.23
C SER A 260 -20.66 12.06 -20.20
N LEU A 261 -21.40 12.42 -19.16
CA LEU A 261 -20.89 13.22 -18.06
C LEU A 261 -20.41 12.31 -16.94
N ALA A 262 -19.35 12.72 -16.28
CA ALA A 262 -18.85 12.11 -15.05
C ALA A 262 -18.57 13.19 -14.01
N LEU A 263 -18.64 12.81 -12.73
CA LEU A 263 -18.29 13.66 -11.61
C LEU A 263 -16.88 13.33 -11.13
N VAL A 264 -16.08 14.35 -10.83
CA VAL A 264 -14.85 14.20 -10.06
C VAL A 264 -15.22 13.84 -8.62
N ALA A 265 -15.03 12.58 -8.25
CA ALA A 265 -15.38 12.00 -6.96
C ALA A 265 -14.13 11.76 -6.12
N THR A 266 -13.52 12.87 -5.69
CA THR A 266 -12.42 12.90 -4.74
C THR A 266 -12.97 13.33 -3.37
N ASP A 267 -12.36 12.87 -2.27
CA ASP A 267 -12.78 13.18 -0.89
C ASP A 267 -12.40 14.61 -0.46
N GLY A 268 -12.74 15.61 -1.30
CA GLY A 268 -12.44 17.02 -1.11
C GLY A 268 -11.17 17.52 -1.79
N ASP A 269 -10.21 16.62 -2.08
CA ASP A 269 -8.98 16.97 -2.79
C ASP A 269 -9.22 17.27 -4.27
N CYS A 270 -8.35 18.06 -4.91
CA CYS A 270 -8.45 18.29 -6.34
C CYS A 270 -7.83 17.16 -7.17
N LEU A 271 -8.48 16.80 -8.28
CA LEU A 271 -8.04 15.76 -9.20
C LEU A 271 -7.09 16.34 -10.26
N ASN A 272 -5.82 15.93 -10.22
CA ASN A 272 -4.80 16.34 -11.18
C ASN A 272 -5.16 16.01 -12.63
N ILE A 273 -5.01 17.00 -13.51
CA ILE A 273 -5.20 16.91 -14.96
C ILE A 273 -3.83 16.90 -15.61
N ARG A 274 -3.61 15.97 -16.54
CA ARG A 274 -2.31 15.75 -17.17
C ARG A 274 -2.38 15.86 -18.69
N PRO A 275 -1.31 16.31 -19.36
CA PRO A 275 -1.23 16.34 -20.83
C PRO A 275 -1.26 14.95 -21.46
N GLN A 276 -0.74 13.94 -20.75
CA GLN A 276 -0.64 12.54 -21.18
C GLN A 276 -1.07 11.61 -20.02
N PRO A 277 -1.53 10.38 -20.31
CA PRO A 277 -1.82 9.39 -19.27
C PRO A 277 -0.51 8.95 -18.60
N GLY A 278 -0.48 8.98 -17.28
CA GLY A 278 0.70 8.61 -16.48
C GLY A 278 1.23 9.77 -15.62
N PHE A 279 2.27 9.49 -14.86
CA PHE A 279 2.91 10.37 -13.88
C PHE A 279 4.23 10.95 -14.41
N THR A 280 4.71 10.46 -15.55
CA THR A 280 5.96 10.91 -16.22
C THR A 280 5.97 12.40 -16.58
N VAL A 281 4.80 12.99 -16.82
CA VAL A 281 4.65 14.42 -17.11
C VAL A 281 3.86 15.07 -15.99
N SER A 282 4.37 16.18 -15.43
CA SER A 282 3.70 16.96 -14.38
C SER A 282 2.27 17.35 -14.74
N ALA A 283 1.42 17.43 -13.71
CA ALA A 283 0.05 17.90 -13.88
C ALA A 283 0.03 19.35 -14.36
N SER A 284 -0.85 19.67 -15.30
CA SER A 284 -1.01 21.04 -15.81
C SER A 284 -1.85 21.90 -14.86
N THR A 285 -2.86 21.31 -14.24
CA THR A 285 -3.76 21.90 -13.23
C THR A 285 -4.59 20.78 -12.59
N CYS A 286 -5.64 21.09 -11.82
CA CYS A 286 -6.56 20.10 -11.28
C CYS A 286 -8.04 20.53 -11.35
N PHE A 287 -8.95 19.56 -11.38
CA PHE A 287 -10.38 19.78 -11.19
C PHE A 287 -10.73 19.66 -9.71
N ALA A 288 -11.54 20.57 -9.18
CA ALA A 288 -12.03 20.46 -7.80
C ALA A 288 -12.95 19.23 -7.64
N ALA A 289 -13.02 18.67 -6.42
CA ALA A 289 -14.02 17.67 -6.07
C ALA A 289 -15.43 18.15 -6.44
N GLY A 290 -16.26 17.27 -6.99
CA GLY A 290 -17.61 17.60 -7.46
C GLY A 290 -17.66 18.32 -8.82
N THR A 291 -16.52 18.57 -9.48
CA THR A 291 -16.53 19.10 -10.85
C THR A 291 -17.16 18.09 -11.80
N GLN A 292 -18.10 18.55 -12.63
CA GLN A 292 -18.66 17.74 -13.70
C GLN A 292 -17.76 17.86 -14.94
N VAL A 293 -17.37 16.72 -15.49
CA VAL A 293 -16.51 16.61 -16.67
C VAL A 293 -17.21 15.81 -17.75
N THR A 294 -16.96 16.14 -19.01
CA THR A 294 -17.39 15.35 -20.17
C THR A 294 -16.33 14.31 -20.48
N LEU A 295 -16.73 13.04 -20.60
CA LEU A 295 -15.85 11.97 -21.02
C LEU A 295 -15.55 12.12 -22.51
N LEU A 296 -14.28 12.25 -22.87
CA LEU A 296 -13.83 12.31 -24.26
C LEU A 296 -13.36 10.93 -24.72
N ASP A 297 -13.15 10.80 -26.03
CA ASP A 297 -12.50 9.62 -26.57
C ASP A 297 -11.04 9.53 -26.06
N GLY A 298 -10.66 8.33 -25.62
CA GLY A 298 -9.40 8.06 -24.93
C GLY A 298 -9.58 7.51 -23.52
N SER A 299 -9.55 6.18 -23.39
CA SER A 299 -9.40 5.45 -22.13
C SER A 299 -8.21 4.49 -22.26
N ILE A 300 -7.19 4.66 -21.42
CA ILE A 300 -5.93 3.90 -21.52
C ILE A 300 -5.56 3.40 -20.14
N VAL A 301 -5.14 2.14 -20.04
CA VAL A 301 -4.51 1.64 -18.83
C VAL A 301 -3.02 1.94 -18.90
N ALA A 302 -2.52 2.75 -17.97
CA ALA A 302 -1.12 3.07 -17.83
C ALA A 302 -0.79 3.26 -16.36
N GLU A 303 0.38 2.77 -15.95
CA GLU A 303 0.94 3.08 -14.61
C GLU A 303 0.01 2.71 -13.44
N GLY A 304 -0.71 1.59 -13.57
CA GLY A 304 -1.61 1.08 -12.53
C GLY A 304 -3.01 1.70 -12.48
N PHE A 305 -3.33 2.62 -13.39
CA PHE A 305 -4.64 3.25 -13.49
C PHE A 305 -5.25 3.13 -14.88
N ARG A 306 -6.59 3.11 -14.94
CA ARG A 306 -7.33 3.48 -16.13
C ARG A 306 -7.40 5.01 -16.21
N TRP A 307 -6.61 5.61 -17.09
CA TRP A 307 -6.66 7.02 -17.42
C TRP A 307 -7.81 7.30 -18.38
N GLN A 308 -8.52 8.40 -18.13
CA GLN A 308 -9.64 8.84 -18.94
C GLN A 308 -9.38 10.26 -19.39
N ARG A 309 -9.54 10.50 -20.70
CA ARG A 309 -9.49 11.84 -21.26
C ARG A 309 -10.83 12.53 -21.00
N VAL A 310 -10.78 13.76 -20.49
CA VAL A 310 -11.97 14.52 -20.11
C VAL A 310 -11.83 15.99 -20.47
N SER A 311 -12.96 16.69 -20.52
CA SER A 311 -13.00 18.15 -20.58
C SER A 311 -14.01 18.74 -19.60
N ALA A 312 -13.71 19.94 -19.09
CA ALA A 312 -14.66 20.81 -18.43
C ALA A 312 -14.28 22.27 -18.69
N GLY A 313 -15.24 23.05 -19.20
CA GLY A 313 -14.97 24.42 -19.67
C GLY A 313 -13.89 24.45 -20.76
N SER A 314 -12.86 25.27 -20.57
CA SER A 314 -11.70 25.38 -21.48
C SER A 314 -10.59 24.37 -21.19
N THR A 315 -10.69 23.58 -20.11
CA THR A 315 -9.64 22.65 -19.70
C THR A 315 -9.91 21.26 -20.26
N THR A 316 -8.90 20.67 -20.90
CA THR A 316 -8.92 19.29 -21.43
C THR A 316 -7.65 18.57 -21.03
N GLY A 317 -7.76 17.31 -20.62
CA GLY A 317 -6.59 16.50 -20.30
C GLY A 317 -6.96 15.10 -19.81
N TRP A 318 -5.96 14.38 -19.30
CA TRP A 318 -6.08 13.04 -18.77
C TRP A 318 -6.17 13.07 -17.25
N VAL A 319 -7.11 12.30 -16.70
CA VAL A 319 -7.28 12.12 -15.26
C VAL A 319 -7.34 10.63 -14.93
N ALA A 320 -7.01 10.25 -13.71
CA ALA A 320 -7.19 8.87 -13.26
C ALA A 320 -8.68 8.56 -13.09
N GLY A 321 -9.21 7.66 -13.91
CA GLY A 321 -10.63 7.32 -14.01
C GLY A 321 -11.23 6.69 -12.76
N THR A 322 -10.40 6.16 -11.85
CA THR A 322 -10.80 5.73 -10.50
C THR A 322 -11.50 6.84 -9.71
N TYR A 323 -11.15 8.11 -9.97
CA TYR A 323 -11.73 9.27 -9.30
C TYR A 323 -12.88 9.90 -10.10
N LEU A 324 -13.40 9.20 -11.11
CA LEU A 324 -14.55 9.63 -11.88
C LEU A 324 -15.74 8.71 -11.62
N LYS A 325 -16.92 9.30 -11.48
CA LYS A 325 -18.19 8.58 -11.33
C LYS A 325 -19.15 8.96 -12.45
N SER A 326 -19.65 7.99 -13.21
CA SER A 326 -20.61 8.22 -14.30
C SER A 326 -21.87 8.94 -13.81
N ILE A 327 -22.37 9.88 -14.61
CA ILE A 327 -23.65 10.55 -14.44
C ILE A 327 -24.55 10.09 -15.60
N VAL A 328 -25.36 9.05 -15.38
CA VAL A 328 -26.26 8.51 -16.41
C VAL A 328 -27.50 9.40 -16.53
N ALA A 329 -27.77 9.95 -17.73
CA ALA A 329 -28.92 10.80 -17.99
C ALA A 329 -30.14 10.00 -18.53
N GLY A 330 -31.04 9.59 -17.61
CA GLY A 330 -32.50 9.55 -17.80
C GLY A 330 -33.21 8.28 -18.35
N SER A 331 -34.10 7.67 -17.55
CA SER A 331 -35.46 7.25 -17.98
C SER A 331 -36.46 7.09 -16.81
N VAL A 332 -37.61 7.77 -16.96
CA VAL A 332 -38.96 7.69 -16.29
C VAL A 332 -39.13 8.14 -14.82
N PRO A 333 -40.11 9.02 -14.49
CA PRO A 333 -40.23 9.65 -13.17
C PRO A 333 -40.88 8.74 -12.11
N ILE A 334 -40.17 8.55 -11.01
CA ILE A 334 -40.68 8.12 -9.70
C ILE A 334 -40.47 9.30 -8.74
N PRO A 335 -41.37 9.60 -7.79
CA PRO A 335 -41.34 10.87 -7.05
C PRO A 335 -40.04 11.07 -6.28
N ALA A 336 -39.61 12.34 -6.22
CA ALA A 336 -38.34 12.85 -5.71
C ALA A 336 -37.72 12.09 -4.52
N ALA A 337 -36.46 11.65 -4.68
CA ALA A 337 -35.55 11.47 -3.55
C ALA A 337 -34.69 12.74 -3.42
N THR A 338 -35.01 13.52 -2.40
CA THR A 338 -34.32 14.75 -1.98
C THR A 338 -32.89 14.46 -1.50
N HIS A 339 -32.07 15.51 -1.47
CA HIS A 339 -30.86 15.62 -0.63
C HIS A 339 -30.95 14.74 0.63
N PRO A 340 -29.85 14.07 1.08
CA PRO A 340 -29.82 13.55 2.43
C PRO A 340 -30.17 14.71 3.37
N PRO A 341 -31.23 14.61 4.18
CA PRO A 341 -31.56 15.67 5.11
C PRO A 341 -30.40 15.84 6.10
N PRO A 342 -30.24 17.03 6.69
CA PRO A 342 -29.32 17.20 7.82
C PRO A 342 -29.60 16.12 8.88
N PRO A 343 -28.59 15.69 9.66
CA PRO A 343 -28.74 14.59 10.62
C PRO A 343 -29.96 14.80 11.52
N THR A 344 -30.99 13.97 11.34
CA THR A 344 -32.30 14.11 11.99
C THR A 344 -32.42 13.33 13.28
N GLY A 345 -31.43 12.49 13.62
CA GLY A 345 -31.53 11.61 14.77
C GLY A 345 -32.50 10.44 14.56
N THR A 346 -32.64 9.95 13.33
CA THR A 346 -33.59 8.88 12.96
C THR A 346 -32.91 7.71 12.26
N PHE A 347 -33.65 6.61 12.05
CA PHE A 347 -33.17 5.48 11.24
C PHE A 347 -33.61 5.64 9.79
N ALA A 348 -32.80 5.16 8.85
CA ALA A 348 -33.06 5.24 7.41
C ALA A 348 -34.33 4.46 6.97
N GLY A 349 -34.85 3.61 7.86
CA GLY A 349 -36.15 2.95 7.77
C GLY A 349 -36.52 2.36 9.13
N THR A 350 -37.75 1.88 9.30
CA THR A 350 -38.16 1.22 10.56
C THR A 350 -37.40 -0.10 10.75
N PRO A 351 -36.56 -0.24 11.79
CA PRO A 351 -35.78 -1.45 12.01
C PRO A 351 -36.69 -2.66 12.28
N ALA A 352 -36.50 -3.73 11.52
CA ALA A 352 -37.22 -4.98 11.69
C ALA A 352 -36.40 -5.96 12.53
N PHE A 353 -36.97 -6.42 13.64
CA PHE A 353 -36.33 -7.39 14.52
C PHE A 353 -36.60 -8.81 14.04
N GLY A 354 -35.54 -9.59 13.84
CA GLY A 354 -35.64 -11.01 13.54
C GLY A 354 -36.08 -11.84 14.74
N SER A 355 -36.24 -13.15 14.54
CA SER A 355 -36.63 -14.11 15.58
C SER A 355 -35.67 -14.16 16.79
N THR A 356 -34.44 -13.70 16.62
CA THR A 356 -33.42 -13.58 17.68
C THR A 356 -33.48 -12.25 18.43
N GLY A 357 -34.45 -11.38 18.14
CA GLY A 357 -34.58 -10.06 18.76
C GLY A 357 -33.47 -9.08 18.34
N GLN A 358 -32.81 -9.32 17.21
CA GLN A 358 -31.80 -8.41 16.63
C GLN A 358 -32.34 -7.72 15.39
N ALA A 359 -31.96 -6.46 15.19
CA ALA A 359 -32.21 -5.71 13.97
C ALA A 359 -30.92 -5.05 13.48
N PHE A 360 -30.61 -5.19 12.19
CA PHE A 360 -29.56 -4.41 11.54
C PHE A 360 -30.18 -3.17 10.92
N THR A 361 -29.64 -1.99 11.21
CA THR A 361 -30.21 -0.73 10.77
C THR A 361 -29.13 0.30 10.46
N VAL A 362 -29.52 1.38 9.79
CA VAL A 362 -28.69 2.54 9.54
C VAL A 362 -29.28 3.74 10.28
N PHE A 363 -28.52 4.34 11.18
CA PHE A 363 -28.87 5.61 11.82
C PHE A 363 -28.36 6.75 10.95
N THR A 364 -29.21 7.71 10.59
CA THR A 364 -28.92 8.74 9.58
C THR A 364 -28.14 9.93 10.13
N GLY A 365 -27.45 9.75 11.24
CA GLY A 365 -26.69 10.79 11.93
C GLY A 365 -27.50 11.52 13.02
N GLY A 366 -26.79 12.15 13.95
CA GLY A 366 -27.33 12.79 15.15
C GLY A 366 -26.47 12.51 16.38
N ASN A 367 -26.83 13.08 17.53
CA ASN A 367 -26.12 12.84 18.79
C ASN A 367 -26.56 11.53 19.48
N VAL A 368 -25.85 11.14 20.54
CA VAL A 368 -26.12 9.89 21.28
C VAL A 368 -27.51 9.91 21.94
N ASP A 369 -28.01 11.06 22.38
CA ASP A 369 -29.34 11.17 23.01
C ASP A 369 -30.47 10.96 21.99
N GLN A 370 -30.27 11.45 20.77
CA GLN A 370 -31.19 11.20 19.65
C GLN A 370 -31.19 9.72 19.27
N LEU A 371 -30.03 9.07 19.22
CA LEU A 371 -29.94 7.63 18.99
C LEU A 371 -30.65 6.83 20.09
N GLU A 372 -30.43 7.18 21.36
CA GLU A 372 -31.07 6.52 22.50
C GLU A 372 -32.60 6.66 22.45
N THR A 373 -33.09 7.86 22.14
CA THR A 373 -34.53 8.14 21.98
C THR A 373 -35.14 7.35 20.83
N ALA A 374 -34.47 7.29 19.68
CA ALA A 374 -34.93 6.52 18.53
C ALA A 374 -34.96 5.01 18.82
N ALA A 375 -33.94 4.48 19.50
CA ALA A 375 -33.88 3.08 19.91
C ALA A 375 -34.97 2.75 20.95
N GLN A 376 -35.23 3.64 21.90
CA GLN A 376 -36.29 3.50 22.90
C GLN A 376 -37.69 3.44 22.26
N ASN A 377 -37.96 4.29 21.27
CA ASN A 377 -39.25 4.30 20.56
C ASN A 377 -39.51 3.00 19.77
N LEU A 378 -38.44 2.26 19.46
CA LEU A 378 -38.52 0.93 18.87
C LEU A 378 -38.55 -0.19 19.92
N GLY A 379 -38.60 0.12 21.21
CA GLY A 379 -38.55 -0.86 22.29
C GLY A 379 -37.22 -1.63 22.37
N ALA A 380 -36.14 -1.13 21.77
CA ALA A 380 -34.81 -1.75 21.89
C ALA A 380 -34.29 -1.60 23.32
N THR A 381 -33.57 -2.62 23.79
CA THR A 381 -32.88 -2.67 25.09
C THR A 381 -31.38 -2.36 24.96
N GLY A 382 -30.81 -2.49 23.75
CA GLY A 382 -29.41 -2.16 23.50
C GLY A 382 -29.11 -1.75 22.05
N VAL A 383 -28.07 -0.94 21.87
CA VAL A 383 -27.51 -0.54 20.58
C VAL A 383 -26.03 -0.84 20.55
N TRP A 384 -25.60 -1.59 19.54
CA TRP A 384 -24.19 -1.82 19.25
C TRP A 384 -23.76 -0.95 18.06
N ALA A 385 -22.73 -0.15 18.30
CA ALA A 385 -22.08 0.68 17.29
C ALA A 385 -20.59 0.37 17.27
N GLN A 386 -19.97 0.42 16.09
CA GLN A 386 -18.52 0.28 15.98
C GLN A 386 -17.88 1.66 16.09
N ASP A 387 -16.90 1.81 16.98
CA ASP A 387 -16.14 3.07 17.09
C ASP A 387 -15.08 3.19 15.97
N GLY A 388 -14.38 4.33 15.93
CA GLY A 388 -13.35 4.60 14.93
C GLY A 388 -12.13 3.67 14.98
N ARG A 389 -12.04 2.77 15.97
CA ARG A 389 -10.98 1.75 16.12
C ARG A 389 -11.49 0.36 15.73
N GLY A 390 -12.74 0.25 15.30
CA GLY A 390 -13.34 -1.03 14.96
C GLY A 390 -13.92 -1.80 16.17
N ALA A 391 -13.91 -1.23 17.38
CA ALA A 391 -14.44 -1.90 18.56
C ALA A 391 -15.94 -1.67 18.71
N TYR A 392 -16.69 -2.72 19.06
CA TYR A 392 -18.12 -2.61 19.33
C TYR A 392 -18.36 -2.02 20.72
N GLN A 393 -19.07 -0.91 20.74
CA GLN A 393 -19.51 -0.22 21.94
C GLN A 393 -21.01 -0.47 22.15
N LEU A 394 -21.40 -0.75 23.39
CA LEU A 394 -22.79 -0.96 23.78
C LEU A 394 -23.37 0.30 24.43
N LEU A 395 -24.48 0.77 23.88
CA LEU A 395 -25.40 1.69 24.55
C LEU A 395 -26.55 0.87 25.13
N ILE A 396 -26.73 0.92 26.45
CA ILE A 396 -27.87 0.33 27.15
C ILE A 396 -29.00 1.36 27.13
N VAL A 397 -30.09 1.05 26.43
CA VAL A 397 -31.22 1.97 26.27
C VAL A 397 -31.95 2.13 27.60
N ARG A 398 -32.10 3.37 28.09
CA ARG A 398 -32.58 3.69 29.46
C ARG A 398 -31.66 3.19 30.57
N GLY A 399 -30.41 2.86 30.23
CA GLY A 399 -29.38 2.48 31.17
C GLY A 399 -28.88 3.67 31.99
N PRO A 400 -28.28 3.43 33.17
CA PRO A 400 -27.69 4.50 33.97
C PRO A 400 -26.47 5.10 33.26
N ALA A 401 -26.22 6.40 33.47
CA ALA A 401 -25.16 7.15 32.78
C ALA A 401 -23.77 6.49 32.89
N PHE A 402 -23.44 5.86 34.02
CA PHE A 402 -22.16 5.18 34.21
C PHE A 402 -21.98 3.96 33.28
N ALA A 403 -23.07 3.25 32.96
CA ALA A 403 -23.02 2.09 32.07
C ALA A 403 -22.86 2.52 30.60
N ASN A 404 -23.36 3.72 30.26
CA ASN A 404 -23.26 4.30 28.92
C ASN A 404 -22.05 5.23 28.74
N ALA A 405 -21.20 5.39 29.77
CA ALA A 405 -20.07 6.31 29.75
C ALA A 405 -19.03 5.94 28.67
N ALA A 406 -18.74 4.65 28.51
CA ALA A 406 -17.82 4.17 27.47
C ALA A 406 -18.34 4.45 26.06
N PHE A 407 -19.63 4.18 25.81
CA PHE A 407 -20.28 4.48 24.53
C PHE A 407 -20.25 5.98 24.23
N ARG A 408 -20.64 6.82 25.20
CA ARG A 408 -20.65 8.28 25.04
C ARG A 408 -19.23 8.85 24.85
N SER A 409 -18.22 8.25 25.48
CA SER A 409 -16.82 8.61 25.25
C SER A 409 -16.29 8.19 23.88
N ALA A 410 -16.83 7.12 23.29
CA ALA A 410 -16.46 6.67 21.96
C ALA A 410 -17.13 7.49 20.85
N PHE A 411 -18.30 8.08 21.12
CA PHE A 411 -19.04 8.95 20.19
C PHE A 411 -19.32 10.34 20.77
N PRO A 412 -18.29 11.13 21.14
CA PRO A 412 -18.46 12.40 21.85
C PRO A 412 -19.18 13.47 21.01
N ALA A 413 -19.05 13.40 19.69
CA ALA A 413 -19.75 14.27 18.74
C ALA A 413 -20.99 13.61 18.11
N GLY A 414 -21.36 12.40 18.55
CA GLY A 414 -22.39 11.59 17.89
C GLY A 414 -21.95 11.03 16.54
N PHE A 415 -22.89 10.98 15.60
CA PHE A 415 -22.77 10.36 14.29
C PHE A 415 -22.94 11.43 13.21
N THR A 416 -21.87 11.73 12.47
CA THR A 416 -21.82 12.79 11.45
C THR A 416 -22.48 12.39 10.13
N GLY A 417 -22.85 11.12 9.98
CA GLY A 417 -23.52 10.59 8.80
C GLY A 417 -24.14 9.22 9.04
N ALA A 418 -24.63 8.61 7.96
CA ALA A 418 -25.26 7.30 7.98
C ALA A 418 -24.33 6.24 8.59
N THR A 419 -24.72 5.68 9.73
CA THR A 419 -23.92 4.72 10.51
C THR A 419 -24.69 3.43 10.68
N SER A 420 -24.04 2.30 10.37
CA SER A 420 -24.62 0.97 10.56
C SER A 420 -24.59 0.57 12.03
N LEU A 421 -25.72 0.14 12.56
CA LEU A 421 -25.91 -0.24 13.96
C LEU A 421 -26.63 -1.58 14.08
N THR A 422 -26.40 -2.28 15.19
CA THR A 422 -27.20 -3.44 15.58
C THR A 422 -28.04 -3.11 16.80
N LEU A 423 -29.37 -3.22 16.68
CA LEU A 423 -30.29 -3.09 17.81
C LEU A 423 -30.57 -4.45 18.42
N LYS A 424 -30.76 -4.48 19.73
CA LYS A 424 -31.23 -5.63 20.49
C LYS A 424 -32.52 -5.27 21.20
N ARG A 425 -33.50 -6.18 21.16
CA ARG A 425 -34.71 -6.18 21.98
C ARG A 425 -34.57 -7.20 23.10
#